data_AF-A0A2T6B018-F1
#
_entry.id   AF-A0A2T6B018-F1
#
_cell.length_a   1.000
_cell.length_b   1.000
_cell.length_c   1.000
_cell.angle_alpha   90.00
_cell.angle_beta   90.00
_cell.angle_gamma   90.00
#
_symmetry.space_group_name_H-M   'P 1'
#
loop_
_entity.id
_entity.type
_entity.pdbx_description
1 polymer ?
#
loop_
_entity_poly.entity_id
_entity_poly.type
_entity_poly.pdbx_seq_one_letter_code
_entity_poly.pdbx_strand_id
1 'polypeptide(L)' 'MLAIGQALMCWPRYLVNDEMSLGLAPLIVKRLVAAIGELVSRGAGVILVEQLTEVAGR' A
#
# COMPACT_ATOMS: atom_id res chain seq x y z
N MET A 1 1.48 -1.69 -10.53
CA MET A 1 1.60 -3.05 -9.94
C MET A 1 3.04 -3.50 -9.74
N LEU A 2 3.84 -3.72 -10.79
CA LEU A 2 5.25 -4.16 -10.63
C LEU A 2 6.11 -3.18 -9.82
N ALA A 3 5.97 -1.87 -10.09
CA ALA A 3 6.70 -0.83 -9.36
C ALA A 3 6.39 -0.82 -7.85
N ILE A 4 5.14 -1.10 -7.45
CA ILE A 4 4.76 -1.21 -6.03
C ILE A 4 5.43 -2.44 -5.41
N GLY A 5 5.40 -3.58 -6.09
CA GLY A 5 6.09 -4.79 -5.64
C GLY A 5 7.59 -4.57 -5.47
N GLN A 6 8.23 -3.88 -6.42
CA GLN A 6 9.65 -3.50 -6.34
C GLN A 6 9.92 -2.57 -5.16
N ALA A 7 9.09 -1.55 -4.95
CA ALA A 7 9.23 -0.65 -3.81
C ALA A 7 9.14 -1.38 -2.47
N LEU A 8 8.19 -2.31 -2.32
CA LEU A 8 8.02 -3.09 -1.09
C LEU A 8 9.23 -4.01 -0.81
N MET A 9 9.82 -4.62 -1.84
CA MET A 9 11.01 -5.47 -1.69
C MET A 9 12.25 -4.71 -1.19
N CYS A 10 12.29 -3.39 -1.36
CA CYS A 10 13.40 -2.54 -0.90
C CYS A 10 13.34 -2.17 0.59
N TRP A 11 12.34 -2.64 1.36
CA TRP A 11 12.14 -2.26 2.76
C TRP A 11 12.21 -0.75 2.99
N PRO A 12 11.36 0.05 2.32
CA PRO A 12 11.53 1.48 2.29
C PRO A 12 11.18 2.10 3.65
N ARG A 13 11.95 3.11 4.07
CA ARG A 13 11.63 3.92 5.26
C ARG A 13 10.38 4.78 5.06
N TYR A 14 10.10 5.16 3.82
CA TYR A 14 8.93 5.93 3.43
C TYR A 14 8.33 5.39 2.13
N LEU A 15 7.00 5.24 2.09
CA LEU A 15 6.26 4.88 0.89
C LEU A 15 5.21 5.95 0.61
N VAL A 16 5.26 6.53 -0.59
CA VAL A 16 4.23 7.44 -1.09
C VAL A 16 3.63 6.83 -2.35
N ASN A 17 2.31 6.66 -2.39
CA ASN A 17 1.63 6.08 -3.54
C ASN A 17 0.31 6.79 -3.82
N ASP A 18 0.09 7.15 -5.08
CA ASP A 18 -1.15 7.74 -5.59
C ASP A 18 -1.88 6.70 -6.44
N GLU A 19 -3.20 6.63 -6.28
CA GLU A 19 -4.11 5.71 -6.99
C GLU A 19 -3.67 4.21 -6.97
N MET A 20 -3.32 3.70 -5.79
CA MET A 20 -2.78 2.35 -5.63
C MET A 20 -3.72 1.23 -6.10
N SER A 21 -5.02 1.41 -5.87
CA SER A 21 -6.07 0.41 -6.11
C SER A 21 -6.55 0.34 -7.56
N LEU A 22 -6.18 1.29 -8.42
CA LEU A 22 -6.71 1.41 -9.78
C LEU A 22 -6.38 0.16 -10.62
N GLY A 23 -7.42 -0.43 -11.21
CA GLY A 23 -7.29 -1.61 -12.08
C GLY A 23 -7.00 -2.92 -11.35
N LEU A 24 -7.08 -2.95 -10.01
CA LEU A 24 -6.86 -4.16 -9.22
C LEU A 24 -8.16 -4.86 -8.86
N ALA A 25 -8.12 -6.20 -8.84
CA ALA A 25 -9.20 -6.96 -8.24
C ALA A 25 -9.26 -6.69 -6.72
N PRO A 26 -10.46 -6.66 -6.10
CA PRO A 26 -10.62 -6.35 -4.67
C PRO A 26 -9.77 -7.21 -3.73
N LEU A 27 -9.57 -8.49 -4.08
CA LEU A 27 -8.71 -9.39 -3.32
C LEU A 27 -7.24 -8.94 -3.31
N ILE A 28 -6.76 -8.38 -4.42
CA ILE A 28 -5.38 -7.88 -4.55
C ILE A 28 -5.20 -6.62 -3.70
N VAL A 29 -6.18 -5.71 -3.71
CA VAL A 29 -6.18 -4.52 -2.84
C VAL A 29 -6.04 -4.93 -1.37
N LYS A 30 -6.86 -5.88 -0.90
CA LYS A 30 -6.79 -6.37 0.49
C LYS A 30 -5.42 -6.94 0.87
N ARG A 31 -4.79 -7.71 -0.03
CA ARG A 31 -3.44 -8.25 0.18
C ARG A 31 -2.40 -7.14 0.25
N LEU A 32 -2.53 -6.12 -0.61
CA LEU A 32 -1.61 -5.00 -0.64
C LEU A 32 -1.71 -4.13 0.61
N VAL A 33 -2.92 -3.85 1.09
CA VAL A 33 -3.16 -3.15 2.35
C VAL A 33 -2.54 -3.91 3.54
N ALA A 34 -2.66 -5.23 3.58
CA ALA A 34 -2.03 -6.05 4.62
C ALA A 34 -0.49 -5.95 4.59
N ALA A 35 0.12 -6.01 3.40
CA ALA A 35 1.56 -5.86 3.23
C ALA A 35 2.05 -4.45 3.66
N ILE A 36 1.28 -3.42 3.36
CA ILE A 36 1.57 -2.06 3.80
C ILE A 36 1.43 -1.91 5.31
N GLY A 37 0.41 -2.53 5.92
CA GLY A 37 0.26 -2.57 7.38
C GLY A 37 1.44 -3.23 8.08
N GLU A 38 2.02 -4.28 7.49
CA GLU A 38 3.26 -4.89 7.96
C GLU A 38 4.47 -3.94 7.83
N LEU A 39 4.52 -3.15 6.76
CA LEU A 39 5.59 -2.16 6.58
C LEU A 39 5.50 -1.04 7.64
N VAL A 40 4.28 -0.57 7.92
CA VAL A 40 4.00 0.41 8.98
C VAL A 40 4.36 -0.15 10.36
N SER A 41 4.02 -1.41 10.65
CA SER A 41 4.35 -2.03 11.95
C SER A 41 5.86 -2.18 12.17
N ARG A 42 6.64 -2.21 11.09
CA ARG A 42 8.11 -2.19 11.09
C ARG A 42 8.71 -0.77 11.17
N GLY A 43 7.87 0.26 11.26
CA GLY A 43 8.28 1.66 11.46
C GLY A 43 8.43 2.49 10.18
N ALA A 44 7.93 2.01 9.03
CA ALA A 44 7.90 2.81 7.82
C ALA A 44 6.80 3.87 7.87
N GLY A 45 7.11 5.09 7.42
CA GLY A 45 6.09 6.11 7.18
C GLY A 45 5.38 5.86 5.84
N VAL A 46 4.05 5.90 5.81
CA VAL A 46 3.29 5.63 4.59
C VAL A 46 2.28 6.75 4.34
N ILE A 47 2.28 7.30 3.12
CA ILE A 47 1.26 8.24 2.63
C ILE A 47 0.59 7.59 1.42
N LEU A 48 -0.70 7.33 1.55
CA LEU A 48 -1.53 6.77 0.48
C LEU A 48 -2.57 7.79 0.07
N VAL A 49 -2.68 8.03 -1.23
CA VAL A 49 -3.79 8.79 -1.81
C VAL A 49 -4.73 7.78 -2.48
N GLU A 50 -5.96 7.70 -1.99
CA GLU A 50 -6.94 6.70 -2.40
C GLU A 50 -8.35 7.29 -2.53
N GLN A 51 -9.14 6.72 -3.43
CA GLN A 51 -10.58 7.02 -3.57
C GLN A 51 -11.45 6.01 -2.82
N LEU A 52 -10.91 4.83 -2.49
CA LEU A 52 -11.60 3.80 -1.73
C LEU A 52 -11.50 4.08 -0.23
N THR A 53 -12.63 4.45 0.37
CA THR A 53 -12.76 4.70 1.82
C THR A 53 -12.51 3.45 2.67
N GLU A 54 -12.64 2.24 2.11
CA GLU A 54 -12.33 0.98 2.80
C GLU A 54 -10.83 0.81 3.13
N VAL A 55 -9.96 1.52 2.40
CA VAL A 55 -8.49 1.48 2.58
C VAL A 55 -8.05 2.50 3.65
N ALA A 56 -8.82 3.56 3.85
CA ALA A 56 -8.64 4.50 4.95
C ALA A 56 -9.12 3.82 6.24
N GLY A 57 -8.18 3.22 6.98
CA GLY A 57 -8.47 2.58 8.26
C GLY A 57 -9.21 3.51 9.23
N ARG A 58 -10.01 2.90 10.11
CA ARG A 58 -10.36 3.50 11.40
C ARG A 58 -9.11 3.77 12.23
#